data_AF-A0A0R0A1W0-F1
#
_entry.id   AF-A0A0R0A1W0-F1
#
_cell.length_a   1.000
_cell.length_b   1.000
_cell.length_c   1.000
_cell.angle_alpha   90.00
_cell.angle_beta   90.00
_cell.angle_gamma   90.00
#
_symmetry.space_group_name_H-M   'P 1'
#
loop_
_entity.id
_entity.type
_entity.pdbx_description
1 polymer ?
#
loop_
_entity_poly.entity_id
_entity_poly.type
_entity_poly.pdbx_seq_one_letter_code
_entity_poly.pdbx_strand_id
1 'polypeptide(L)'
;MLNQEKRDYVKFLVAPWSRLSLINSIYPEPMGDCEYLLIKNVQNIYQSWKDSLEKLQTPYYLQIWLFETYISRSQVVCAIEDYKDFYQNTFEPIDEQPENGIQSSIHYNSKTAEYLDHFEWKLYRRLDYYDMADEEDVEMLQDIDPIRFLRKESIEGQEQQIVEIDKVWLIS
;
A
#
# COMPACT_ATOMS: atom_id res chain seq x y z
N MET A 1 -17.63 3.61 15.37
CA MET A 1 -16.18 3.63 15.13
C MET A 1 -15.82 4.78 14.19
N LEU A 2 -16.27 4.79 12.92
CA LEU A 2 -15.99 5.91 12.00
C LEU A 2 -16.43 7.30 12.51
N ASN A 3 -17.62 7.43 13.10
CA ASN A 3 -18.08 8.73 13.65
C ASN A 3 -17.31 9.22 14.90
N GLN A 4 -16.46 8.38 15.48
CA GLN A 4 -15.65 8.72 16.66
C GLN A 4 -14.20 9.00 16.24
N GLU A 5 -13.61 8.07 15.49
CA GLU A 5 -12.21 8.14 15.07
C GLU A 5 -12.01 8.97 13.79
N LYS A 6 -13.10 9.27 13.06
CA LYS A 6 -13.14 9.95 11.75
C LYS A 6 -12.30 9.28 10.65
N ARG A 7 -11.80 8.07 10.91
CA ARG A 7 -11.03 7.23 9.98
C ARG A 7 -11.27 5.76 10.28
N ASP A 8 -11.17 4.93 9.27
CA ASP A 8 -11.29 3.47 9.38
C ASP A 8 -10.41 2.80 8.32
N TYR A 9 -10.07 1.54 8.54
CA TYR A 9 -9.35 0.73 7.57
C TYR A 9 -9.66 -0.75 7.72
N VAL A 10 -9.57 -1.48 6.61
CA VAL A 10 -9.65 -2.94 6.59
C VAL A 10 -8.39 -3.51 5.94
N LYS A 11 -7.69 -4.35 6.72
CA LYS A 11 -6.55 -5.17 6.28
C LYS A 11 -6.99 -6.60 6.03
N PHE A 12 -6.21 -7.35 5.25
CA PHE A 12 -6.36 -8.80 5.17
C PHE A 12 -5.87 -9.47 6.45
N LEU A 13 -6.81 -9.84 7.32
CA LEU A 13 -6.54 -10.59 8.55
C LEU A 13 -6.71 -12.10 8.33
N VAL A 14 -6.01 -12.64 7.33
CA VAL A 14 -6.08 -14.07 6.97
C VAL A 14 -4.77 -14.76 7.35
N ALA A 15 -4.84 -15.93 7.98
CA ALA A 15 -3.66 -16.73 8.26
C ALA A 15 -3.13 -17.37 6.95
N PRO A 16 -1.80 -17.43 6.74
CA PRO A 16 -0.75 -17.12 7.70
C PRO A 16 -0.28 -15.64 7.70
N TRP A 17 -0.65 -14.84 6.71
CA TRP A 17 -0.10 -13.49 6.48
C TRP A 17 -0.41 -12.46 7.57
N SER A 18 -1.46 -12.70 8.35
CA SER A 18 -1.83 -11.88 9.51
C SER A 18 -1.15 -12.29 10.82
N ARG A 19 -0.36 -13.36 10.81
CA ARG A 19 0.33 -13.85 12.02
C ARG A 19 1.62 -13.07 12.24
N LEU A 20 1.91 -12.78 13.50
CA LEU A 20 3.27 -12.39 13.90
C LEU A 20 4.19 -13.59 13.65
N SER A 21 5.25 -13.38 12.85
CA SER A 21 6.24 -14.42 12.60
C SER A 21 7.07 -14.61 13.87
N LEU A 22 6.85 -15.71 14.58
CA LEU A 22 7.52 -15.97 15.87
C LEU A 22 8.93 -16.58 15.72
N ILE A 23 9.30 -17.02 14.50
CA ILE A 23 10.55 -17.78 14.25
C ILE A 23 11.14 -17.49 12.85
N ASN A 24 11.25 -16.21 12.46
CA ASN A 24 11.77 -15.78 11.13
C ASN A 24 11.13 -16.53 9.94
N SER A 25 9.90 -17.00 10.10
CA SER A 25 9.15 -17.67 9.03
C SER A 25 8.76 -16.63 7.99
N ILE A 26 9.16 -16.89 6.75
CA ILE A 26 8.70 -16.14 5.58
C ILE A 26 7.48 -16.87 5.04
N TYR A 27 6.32 -16.22 5.11
CA TYR A 27 5.12 -16.74 4.48
C TYR A 27 5.10 -16.31 3.02
N PRO A 28 4.98 -17.25 2.06
CA PRO A 28 4.87 -16.87 0.65
C PRO A 28 3.61 -16.07 0.44
N GLU A 29 3.68 -14.99 -0.34
CA GLU A 29 2.54 -14.16 -0.66
C GLU A 29 1.44 -14.95 -1.42
N PRO A 30 0.17 -14.57 -1.27
CA PRO A 30 -0.92 -15.15 -2.06
C PRO A 30 -0.63 -15.06 -3.56
N MET A 31 -0.87 -16.16 -4.29
CA MET A 31 -0.71 -16.22 -5.75
C MET A 31 -1.92 -16.88 -6.42
N GLY A 32 -2.08 -16.68 -7.72
CA GLY A 32 -3.12 -17.32 -8.53
C GLY A 32 -4.54 -16.99 -8.07
N ASP A 33 -5.37 -18.02 -7.83
CA ASP A 33 -6.76 -17.80 -7.39
C ASP A 33 -6.86 -17.14 -6.02
N CYS A 34 -5.89 -17.35 -5.12
CA CYS A 34 -5.91 -16.72 -3.80
C CYS A 34 -5.67 -15.20 -3.90
N GLU A 35 -4.69 -14.79 -4.72
CA GLU A 35 -4.45 -13.39 -5.09
C GLU A 35 -5.69 -12.75 -5.72
N TYR A 36 -6.27 -13.41 -6.74
CA TYR A 36 -7.48 -12.92 -7.41
C TYR A 36 -8.64 -12.71 -6.43
N LEU A 37 -8.91 -13.69 -5.57
CA LEU A 37 -9.99 -13.60 -4.58
C LEU A 37 -9.72 -12.50 -3.55
N LEU A 38 -8.46 -12.34 -3.12
CA LEU A 38 -8.05 -11.29 -2.20
C LEU A 38 -8.36 -9.91 -2.79
N ILE A 39 -7.87 -9.65 -4.01
CA ILE A 39 -8.07 -8.37 -4.71
C ILE A 39 -9.56 -8.09 -4.93
N LYS A 40 -10.30 -9.10 -5.39
CA LYS A 40 -11.75 -9.03 -5.56
C LYS A 40 -12.48 -8.62 -4.28
N ASN A 41 -12.09 -9.18 -3.15
CA ASN A 41 -12.72 -8.81 -1.88
C ASN A 41 -12.38 -7.38 -1.44
N VAL A 42 -11.14 -6.91 -1.66
CA VAL A 42 -10.78 -5.50 -1.37
C VAL A 42 -11.59 -4.53 -2.23
N GLN A 43 -11.78 -4.82 -3.52
CA GLN A 43 -12.62 -3.98 -4.37
C GLN A 43 -14.10 -4.00 -3.97
N ASN A 44 -14.64 -5.16 -3.56
CA ASN A 44 -16.01 -5.25 -3.04
C ASN A 44 -16.20 -4.40 -1.78
N ILE A 45 -15.21 -4.41 -0.87
CA ILE A 45 -15.23 -3.59 0.35
C ILE A 45 -15.18 -2.11 -0.02
N TYR A 46 -14.26 -1.73 -0.92
CA TYR A 46 -14.15 -0.36 -1.43
C TYR A 46 -15.48 0.13 -2.00
N GLN A 47 -16.14 -0.64 -2.87
CA GLN A 47 -17.43 -0.25 -3.44
C GLN A 47 -18.51 -0.11 -2.37
N SER A 48 -18.59 -1.06 -1.43
CA SER A 48 -19.54 -0.99 -0.32
C SER A 48 -19.32 0.24 0.57
N TRP A 49 -18.06 0.59 0.82
CA TRP A 49 -17.69 1.77 1.60
C TRP A 49 -17.98 3.05 0.85
N LYS A 50 -17.70 3.10 -0.46
CA LYS A 50 -18.05 4.22 -1.34
C LYS A 50 -19.54 4.52 -1.28
N ASP A 51 -20.38 3.51 -1.50
CA ASP A 51 -21.86 3.65 -1.43
C ASP A 51 -22.34 4.14 -0.07
N SER A 52 -21.61 3.84 1.01
CA SER A 52 -21.94 4.25 2.37
C SER A 52 -21.49 5.67 2.65
N LEU A 53 -20.28 6.05 2.23
CA LEU A 53 -19.69 7.37 2.39
C LEU A 53 -20.42 8.43 1.56
N GLU A 54 -20.83 8.10 0.33
CA GLU A 54 -21.62 8.99 -0.53
C GLU A 54 -22.95 9.40 0.14
N LYS A 55 -23.56 8.50 0.93
CA LYS A 55 -24.80 8.79 1.68
C LYS A 55 -24.58 9.73 2.87
N LEU A 56 -23.36 9.87 3.38
CA LEU A 56 -23.04 10.76 4.50
C LEU A 56 -22.99 12.24 4.08
N GLN A 57 -22.96 12.52 2.77
CA GLN A 57 -22.90 13.88 2.22
C GLN A 57 -21.79 14.76 2.85
N THR A 58 -20.68 14.13 3.23
CA THR A 58 -19.56 14.74 3.93
C THR A 58 -18.29 14.50 3.10
N PRO A 59 -17.36 15.46 3.03
CA PRO A 59 -16.08 15.23 2.39
C PRO A 59 -15.36 14.02 2.99
N TYR A 60 -14.88 13.12 2.14
CA TYR A 60 -14.19 11.92 2.54
C TYR A 60 -12.98 11.65 1.64
N TYR A 61 -12.05 10.88 2.19
CA TYR A 61 -11.02 10.14 1.48
C TYR A 61 -11.39 8.67 1.54
N LEU A 62 -11.31 7.98 0.41
CA LEU A 62 -11.50 6.54 0.30
C LEU A 62 -10.51 6.01 -0.72
N GLN A 63 -9.73 5.01 -0.35
CA GLN A 63 -8.64 4.54 -1.18
C GLN A 63 -8.42 3.04 -0.98
N ILE A 64 -8.14 2.33 -2.08
CA ILE A 64 -7.47 1.04 -2.04
C ILE A 64 -5.97 1.29 -2.12
N TRP A 65 -5.21 0.72 -1.18
CA TRP A 65 -3.76 0.59 -1.26
C TRP A 65 -3.44 -0.85 -1.64
N LEU A 66 -3.05 -1.05 -2.90
CA LEU A 66 -2.77 -2.35 -3.47
C LEU A 66 -1.26 -2.52 -3.64
N PHE A 67 -0.64 -3.31 -2.78
CA PHE A 67 0.81 -3.55 -2.80
C PHE A 67 1.20 -4.56 -3.90
N GLU A 68 2.32 -4.33 -4.57
CA GLU A 68 2.83 -5.23 -5.61
C GLU A 68 3.57 -6.43 -5.00
N THR A 69 4.56 -6.17 -4.15
CA THR A 69 5.38 -7.23 -3.56
C THR A 69 4.64 -7.93 -2.44
N TYR A 70 3.98 -7.16 -1.56
CA TYR A 70 3.31 -7.68 -0.36
C TYR A 70 1.79 -7.56 -0.46
N ILE A 71 1.19 -8.23 -1.44
CA ILE A 71 -0.25 -8.15 -1.71
C ILE A 71 -1.12 -8.40 -0.47
N SER A 72 -0.67 -9.26 0.44
CA SER A 72 -1.34 -9.53 1.72
C SER A 72 -1.43 -8.32 2.67
N ARG A 73 -0.61 -7.29 2.48
CA ARG A 73 -0.66 -6.02 3.23
C ARG A 73 -1.63 -4.99 2.66
N SER A 74 -2.24 -5.30 1.52
CA SER A 74 -3.19 -4.40 0.86
C SER A 74 -4.40 -4.12 1.74
N GLN A 75 -4.97 -2.94 1.60
CA GLN A 75 -6.03 -2.47 2.48
C GLN A 75 -6.95 -1.45 1.81
N VAL A 76 -8.17 -1.37 2.31
CA VAL A 76 -9.08 -0.25 2.05
C VAL A 76 -8.99 0.68 3.25
N VAL A 77 -8.79 1.96 2.99
CA VAL A 77 -8.74 3.00 4.02
C VAL A 77 -9.76 4.08 3.72
N CYS A 78 -10.33 4.66 4.76
CA CYS A 78 -11.15 5.86 4.63
C CYS A 78 -10.89 6.85 5.75
N ALA A 79 -11.17 8.12 5.47
CA ALA A 79 -11.20 9.19 6.45
C ALA A 79 -12.27 10.21 6.05
N ILE A 80 -12.89 10.86 7.03
CA ILE A 80 -13.98 11.82 6.82
C ILE A 80 -13.67 13.15 7.49
N GLU A 81 -14.38 14.20 7.06
CA GLU A 81 -14.31 15.53 7.66
C GLU A 81 -12.86 16.05 7.73
N ASP A 82 -12.44 16.52 8.92
CA ASP A 82 -11.11 17.09 9.18
C ASP A 82 -9.97 16.09 8.95
N TYR A 83 -10.26 14.79 8.92
CA TYR A 83 -9.27 13.74 8.71
C TYR A 83 -9.14 13.32 7.25
N LYS A 84 -9.93 13.89 6.32
CA LYS A 84 -9.88 13.49 4.90
C LYS A 84 -8.47 13.59 4.30
N ASP A 85 -7.64 14.50 4.78
CA ASP A 85 -6.28 14.72 4.25
C ASP A 85 -5.22 13.89 4.99
N PHE A 86 -5.61 13.11 6.02
CA PHE A 86 -4.70 12.35 6.89
C PHE A 86 -3.74 11.44 6.11
N TYR A 87 -4.17 10.90 4.99
CA TYR A 87 -3.39 9.95 4.19
C TYR A 87 -2.64 10.55 3.00
N GLN A 88 -2.75 11.85 2.71
CA GLN A 88 -2.28 12.47 1.46
C GLN A 88 -0.79 12.26 1.16
N ASN A 89 0.05 12.11 2.19
CA ASN A 89 1.51 11.95 2.05
C ASN A 89 2.00 10.57 2.50
N THR A 90 1.12 9.57 2.51
CA THR A 90 1.50 8.20 2.93
C THR A 90 2.49 7.56 1.95
N PHE A 91 2.39 7.90 0.66
CA PHE A 91 3.21 7.33 -0.41
C PHE A 91 3.73 8.42 -1.33
N GLU A 92 4.92 8.22 -1.89
CA GLU A 92 5.53 9.15 -2.84
C GLU A 92 5.05 8.82 -4.26
N PRO A 93 4.49 9.77 -5.02
CA PRO A 93 4.05 9.51 -6.39
C PRO A 93 5.24 9.16 -7.29
N ILE A 94 5.00 8.27 -8.26
CA ILE A 94 5.94 8.08 -9.37
C ILE A 94 5.63 9.11 -10.45
N ASP A 95 6.60 9.95 -10.79
CA ASP A 95 6.44 11.03 -11.78
C ASP A 95 5.99 10.51 -13.15
N GLU A 96 6.63 9.43 -13.61
CA GLU A 96 6.31 8.76 -14.88
C GLU A 96 5.43 7.54 -14.63
N GLN A 97 4.13 7.71 -14.81
CA GLN A 97 3.16 6.60 -14.73
C GLN A 97 3.35 5.65 -15.92
N PRO A 98 3.24 4.33 -15.71
CA PRO A 98 3.37 3.37 -16.80
C PRO A 98 2.21 3.50 -17.80
N GLU A 99 2.52 3.38 -19.10
CA GLU A 99 1.58 3.63 -20.20
C GLU A 99 0.34 2.73 -20.16
N ASN A 100 0.50 1.46 -19.79
CA ASN A 100 -0.63 0.51 -19.66
C ASN A 100 -1.19 0.46 -18.23
N GLY A 101 -0.88 1.44 -17.39
CA GLY A 101 -1.33 1.50 -16.00
C GLY A 101 -0.99 0.21 -15.24
N ILE A 102 -1.96 -0.30 -14.49
CA ILE A 102 -1.78 -1.49 -13.65
C ILE A 102 -1.46 -2.76 -14.45
N GLN A 103 -1.80 -2.83 -15.74
CA GLN A 103 -1.46 -3.96 -16.62
C GLN A 103 0.05 -4.06 -16.88
N SER A 104 0.80 -2.97 -16.69
CA SER A 104 2.27 -3.01 -16.76
C SER A 104 2.89 -3.77 -15.58
N SER A 105 2.14 -4.03 -14.52
CA SER A 105 2.62 -4.80 -13.37
C SER A 105 2.81 -6.26 -13.73
N ILE A 106 4.02 -6.78 -13.51
CA ILE A 106 4.33 -8.21 -13.67
C ILE A 106 3.89 -9.05 -12.47
N HIS A 107 3.35 -8.41 -11.42
CA HIS A 107 2.99 -9.06 -10.16
C HIS A 107 1.61 -9.72 -10.20
N TYR A 108 0.77 -9.38 -11.19
CA TYR A 108 -0.60 -9.89 -11.29
C TYR A 108 -0.72 -10.86 -12.46
N ASN A 109 -1.41 -11.98 -12.23
CA ASN A 109 -1.76 -12.89 -13.33
C ASN A 109 -2.81 -12.24 -14.27
N SER A 110 -2.96 -12.77 -15.49
CA SER A 110 -3.85 -12.18 -16.51
C SER A 110 -5.30 -12.02 -16.08
N LYS A 111 -5.84 -12.98 -15.31
CA LYS A 111 -7.22 -12.91 -14.78
C LYS A 111 -7.36 -11.82 -13.71
N THR A 112 -6.34 -11.64 -12.88
CA THR A 112 -6.28 -10.55 -11.90
C THR A 112 -6.15 -9.20 -12.60
N ALA A 113 -5.27 -9.09 -13.59
CA ALA A 113 -5.05 -7.86 -14.36
C ALA A 113 -6.33 -7.39 -15.07
N GLU A 114 -7.02 -8.29 -15.80
CA GLU A 114 -8.31 -7.99 -16.45
C GLU A 114 -9.36 -7.48 -15.45
N TYR A 115 -9.35 -8.02 -14.24
CA TYR A 115 -10.26 -7.59 -13.19
C TYR A 115 -9.89 -6.21 -12.60
N LEU A 116 -8.60 -5.91 -12.48
CA LEU A 116 -8.11 -4.61 -12.03
C LEU A 116 -8.39 -3.48 -13.03
N ASP A 117 -8.50 -3.78 -14.32
CA ASP A 117 -8.75 -2.82 -15.41
C ASP A 117 -10.10 -2.09 -15.34
N HIS A 118 -11.02 -2.56 -14.48
CA HIS A 118 -12.30 -1.88 -14.26
C HIS A 118 -12.16 -0.54 -13.53
N PHE A 119 -10.95 -0.20 -13.06
CA PHE A 119 -10.67 1.00 -12.31
C PHE A 119 -9.41 1.68 -12.84
N GLU A 120 -9.34 2.99 -12.65
CA GLU A 120 -8.11 3.75 -12.90
C GLU A 120 -7.19 3.60 -11.68
N TRP A 121 -5.90 3.37 -11.93
CA TRP A 121 -4.90 3.20 -10.88
C TRP A 121 -3.71 4.12 -11.14
N LYS A 122 -3.15 4.64 -10.05
CA LYS A 122 -1.91 5.42 -10.06
C LYS A 122 -0.87 4.73 -9.19
N LEU A 123 0.34 4.66 -9.69
CA LEU A 123 1.47 4.01 -9.04
C LEU A 123 2.23 4.99 -8.14
N TYR A 124 2.52 4.52 -6.94
CA TYR A 124 3.29 5.23 -5.92
C TYR A 124 4.36 4.31 -5.33
N ARG A 125 5.33 4.92 -4.64
CA ARG A 125 6.37 4.26 -3.85
C ARG A 125 5.97 4.21 -2.39
N ARG A 126 6.13 3.04 -1.79
CA ARG A 126 6.20 2.93 -0.34
C ARG A 126 7.67 3.05 0.06
N LEU A 127 7.94 4.08 0.84
CA LEU A 127 9.28 4.40 1.31
C LEU A 127 9.49 3.91 2.75
N ASP A 128 10.73 3.70 3.08
CA ASP A 128 11.23 3.54 4.43
C ASP A 128 12.47 4.42 4.62
N TYR A 129 12.70 4.82 5.87
CA TYR A 129 13.72 5.79 6.24
C TYR A 129 14.64 5.15 7.26
N TYR A 130 15.93 5.04 6.92
CA TYR A 130 16.96 4.44 7.76
C TYR A 130 17.89 5.54 8.25
N ASP A 131 18.03 5.70 9.56
CA ASP A 131 18.95 6.67 10.16
C ASP A 131 20.39 6.18 10.00
N MET A 132 21.22 6.96 9.31
CA MET A 132 22.62 6.60 9.08
C MET A 132 23.48 6.71 10.34
N ALA A 133 22.95 7.30 11.42
CA ALA A 133 23.59 7.33 12.73
C ALA A 133 23.18 6.14 13.63
N ASP A 134 22.17 5.38 13.25
CA ASP A 134 21.70 4.20 13.99
C ASP A 134 22.38 2.93 13.45
N GLU A 135 23.02 2.17 14.33
CA GLU A 135 23.78 0.97 13.94
C GLU A 135 22.86 -0.16 13.44
N GLU A 136 21.65 -0.30 13.99
CA GLU A 136 20.69 -1.33 13.56
C GLU A 136 20.17 -1.03 12.15
N ASP A 137 19.85 0.23 11.86
CA ASP A 137 19.42 0.67 10.53
C ASP A 137 20.53 0.48 9.49
N VAL A 138 21.78 0.80 9.84
CA VAL A 138 22.93 0.58 8.96
C VAL A 138 23.18 -0.91 8.71
N GLU A 139 22.94 -1.78 9.68
CA GLU A 139 23.00 -3.24 9.49
C GLU A 139 21.89 -3.71 8.54
N MET A 140 20.64 -3.28 8.74
CA MET A 140 19.52 -3.65 7.88
C MET A 140 19.72 -3.25 6.42
N LEU A 141 20.35 -2.08 6.17
CA LEU A 141 20.66 -1.62 4.81
C LEU A 141 21.60 -2.56 4.05
N GLN A 142 22.43 -3.36 4.73
CA GLN A 142 23.37 -4.29 4.08
C GLN A 142 22.67 -5.43 3.34
N ASP A 143 21.47 -5.80 3.80
CA ASP A 143 20.65 -6.86 3.21
C ASP A 143 19.71 -6.35 2.10
N ILE A 144 19.65 -5.03 1.90
CA ILE A 144 18.78 -4.41 0.90
C ILE A 144 19.53 -4.24 -0.41
N ASP A 145 18.88 -4.63 -1.52
CA ASP A 145 19.41 -4.39 -2.86
C ASP A 145 19.61 -2.88 -3.11
N PRO A 146 20.83 -2.40 -3.42
CA PRO A 146 21.12 -0.99 -3.66
C PRO A 146 20.27 -0.35 -4.77
N ILE A 147 19.67 -1.14 -5.68
CA ILE A 147 18.73 -0.60 -6.68
C ILE A 147 17.49 0.05 -6.05
N ARG A 148 17.17 -0.30 -4.80
CA ARG A 148 16.07 0.26 -4.02
C ARG A 148 16.44 1.56 -3.32
N PHE A 149 17.70 1.96 -3.30
CA PHE A 149 18.15 3.19 -2.66
C PHE A 149 17.81 4.38 -3.57
N LEU A 150 16.96 5.28 -3.07
CA LEU A 150 16.51 6.42 -3.87
C LEU A 150 17.44 7.62 -3.68
N ARG A 151 17.65 8.03 -2.43
CA ARG A 151 18.38 9.25 -2.08
C ARG A 151 18.71 9.30 -0.59
N LYS A 152 19.60 10.21 -0.23
CA LYS A 152 19.89 10.59 1.15
C LYS A 152 19.33 11.97 1.43
N GLU A 153 18.75 12.16 2.60
CA GLU A 153 18.20 13.45 3.05
C GLU A 153 18.61 13.74 4.49
N SER A 154 18.71 15.02 4.84
CA SER A 154 18.93 15.44 6.23
C SER A 154 17.58 15.83 6.83
N ILE A 155 17.06 14.99 7.74
CA ILE A 155 15.77 15.17 8.40
C ILE A 155 16.06 15.42 9.88
N GLU A 156 15.64 16.58 10.38
CA GLU A 156 15.89 17.02 11.77
C GLU A 156 17.39 17.02 12.17
N GLY A 157 18.29 17.15 11.19
CA GLY A 157 19.74 17.16 11.41
C GLY A 157 20.39 15.77 11.40
N GLN A 158 19.63 14.70 11.20
CA GLN A 158 20.13 13.34 11.00
C GLN A 158 20.13 13.00 9.50
N GLU A 159 21.20 12.37 9.02
CA GLU A 159 21.25 11.86 7.65
C GLU A 159 20.44 10.56 7.58
N GLN A 160 19.42 10.51 6.72
CA GLN A 160 18.61 9.34 6.49
C GLN A 160 18.81 8.81 5.07
N GLN A 161 18.91 7.50 4.93
CA GLN A 161 18.83 6.80 3.63
C GLN A 161 17.37 6.45 3.35
N ILE A 162 16.85 6.99 2.25
CA ILE A 162 15.48 6.72 1.78
C ILE A 162 15.52 5.53 0.82
N VAL A 163 14.66 4.54 1.09
CA VAL A 163 14.61 3.27 0.37
C VAL A 163 13.20 2.99 -0.13
N GLU A 164 13.06 2.58 -1.39
CA GLU A 164 11.82 2.02 -1.93
C GLU A 164 11.66 0.57 -1.44
N ILE A 165 10.72 0.34 -0.52
CA ILE A 165 10.49 -1.00 0.05
C ILE A 165 9.36 -1.76 -0.65
N ASP A 166 8.45 -1.05 -1.32
CA ASP A 166 7.45 -1.65 -2.20
C ASP A 166 6.89 -0.59 -3.16
N LYS A 167 6.15 -1.05 -4.16
CA LYS A 167 5.26 -0.23 -4.98
C LYS A 167 3.83 -0.47 -4.59
N VAL A 168 3.02 0.58 -4.70
CA VAL A 168 1.62 0.54 -4.31
C VAL A 168 0.76 1.25 -5.35
N TRP A 169 -0.28 0.56 -5.79
CA TRP A 169 -1.30 1.09 -6.67
C TRP A 169 -2.44 1.69 -5.86
N LEU A 170 -2.78 2.93 -6.20
CA LEU A 170 -3.86 3.69 -5.62
C LEU A 170 -4.96 3.87 -6.67
N ILE A 171 -6.15 3.34 -6.39
CA ILE A 171 -7.38 3.58 -7.18
C ILE A 171 -7.71 5.08 -7.31
N SER A 172 -8.00 5.58 -8.50
CA SER A 172 -8.36 6.99 -8.73
C SER A 172 -9.86 7.24 -8.80
#